data_AF-A0A166QNM6-F1
#
_entry.id   AF-A0A166QNM6-F1
#
_cell.length_a   1.000
_cell.length_b   1.000
_cell.length_c   1.000
_cell.angle_alpha   90.00
_cell.angle_beta   90.00
_cell.angle_gamma   90.00
#
_symmetry.space_group_name_H-M   'P 1'
#
loop_
_entity.id
_entity.type
_entity.pdbx_description
1 polymer ?
#
loop_
_entity_poly.entity_id
_entity_poly.type
_entity_poly.pdbx_seq_one_letter_code
_entity_poly.pdbx_strand_id
1 'polypeptide(L)'
;PADFFTRLLESEAHSHYVCELFVEHSGLLLAQLSVLSRDVTLDWARKILKETYSYEMLALSNINAGLQFRASKANAVQVAAFSLEDIAAWMRQLAPTLWELLGMLLSADTRATERRLE
;
A
#
# COMPACT_ATOMS: atom_id res chain seq x y z
N PRO A 1 28.45 -13.44 -1.11
CA PRO A 1 27.61 -12.22 -1.02
C PRO A 1 26.17 -12.45 -1.49
N ALA A 2 25.95 -12.92 -2.72
CA ALA A 2 24.61 -13.17 -3.26
C ALA A 2 23.80 -14.21 -2.47
N ASP A 3 24.45 -15.31 -2.11
CA ASP A 3 23.84 -16.41 -1.35
C ASP A 3 23.38 -16.00 0.07
N PHE A 4 24.01 -14.96 0.65
CA PHE A 4 23.58 -14.41 1.94
C PHE A 4 22.25 -13.66 1.82
N PHE A 5 22.12 -12.81 0.79
CA PHE A 5 20.90 -12.04 0.56
C PHE A 5 19.72 -12.91 0.14
N THR A 6 19.95 -13.94 -0.69
CA THR A 6 18.89 -14.88 -1.07
C THR A 6 18.35 -15.61 0.16
N ARG A 7 19.23 -16.14 1.03
CA ARG A 7 18.81 -16.79 2.28
C ARG A 7 18.16 -15.83 3.27
N LEU A 8 18.57 -14.56 3.28
CA LEU A 8 17.97 -13.52 4.12
C LEU A 8 16.53 -13.21 3.69
N LEU A 9 16.27 -13.15 2.38
CA LEU A 9 14.93 -12.92 1.81
C LEU A 9 14.01 -14.14 1.92
N GLU A 10 14.57 -15.35 1.87
CA GLU A 10 13.84 -16.62 2.02
C GLU A 10 13.55 -16.96 3.49
N SER A 11 14.23 -16.33 4.45
CA SER A 11 14.06 -16.60 5.88
C SER A 11 12.85 -15.87 6.45
N GLU A 12 11.81 -16.61 6.84
CA GLU A 12 10.64 -16.05 7.54
C GLU A 12 11.00 -15.37 8.87
N ALA A 13 12.07 -15.83 9.54
CA ALA A 13 12.49 -15.33 10.84
C ALA A 13 13.04 -13.89 10.82
N HIS A 14 13.45 -13.39 9.65
CA HIS A 14 14.12 -12.09 9.53
C HIS A 14 13.27 -11.04 8.80
N SER A 15 12.03 -11.37 8.42
CA SER A 15 11.14 -10.49 7.64
C SER A 15 11.03 -9.08 8.25
N HIS A 16 10.87 -8.97 9.57
CA HIS A 16 10.75 -7.68 10.27
C HIS A 16 12.04 -6.84 10.23
N TYR A 17 13.19 -7.46 10.44
CA TYR A 17 14.50 -6.77 10.43
C TYR A 17 14.90 -6.32 9.03
N VAL A 18 14.57 -7.12 8.01
CA VAL A 18 14.82 -6.76 6.62
C VAL A 18 13.93 -5.58 6.21
N CYS A 19 12.67 -5.55 6.67
CA CYS A 19 11.79 -4.39 6.45
C CYS A 19 12.34 -3.10 7.06
N GLU A 20 12.82 -3.13 8.31
CA GLU A 20 13.42 -1.94 8.95
C GLU A 20 14.68 -1.45 8.23
N LEU A 21 15.59 -2.37 7.85
CA LEU A 21 16.80 -2.03 7.10
C LEU A 21 16.48 -1.43 5.72
N PHE A 22 15.36 -1.85 5.13
CA PHE A 22 14.91 -1.37 3.84
C PHE A 22 14.30 0.03 3.91
N VAL A 23 13.59 0.36 5.00
CA VAL A 23 13.05 1.71 5.22
C VAL A 23 14.20 2.73 5.30
N GLU A 24 15.32 2.38 5.92
CA GLU A 24 16.49 3.28 6.00
C GLU A 24 17.40 3.27 4.76
N HIS A 25 17.55 2.15 4.04
CA HIS A 25 18.57 1.99 2.98
C HIS A 25 18.06 1.39 1.65
N SER A 26 16.76 1.56 1.35
CA SER A 26 16.06 0.98 0.18
C SER A 26 16.81 1.08 -1.16
N GLY A 27 17.43 2.23 -1.46
CA GLY A 27 18.07 2.48 -2.75
C GLY A 27 19.30 1.60 -3.04
N LEU A 28 20.13 1.34 -2.03
CA LEU A 28 21.36 0.55 -2.21
C LEU A 28 21.08 -0.95 -2.17
N LEU A 29 20.13 -1.39 -1.35
CA LEU A 29 19.72 -2.79 -1.27
C LEU A 29 19.00 -3.25 -2.53
N LEU A 30 18.06 -2.45 -3.07
CA LEU A 30 17.37 -2.77 -4.33
C LEU A 30 18.32 -2.84 -5.53
N ALA A 31 19.28 -1.91 -5.60
CA ALA A 31 20.27 -1.89 -6.67
C ALA A 31 21.18 -3.14 -6.64
N GLN A 32 21.55 -3.63 -5.45
CA GLN A 32 22.37 -4.83 -5.33
C GLN A 32 21.57 -6.13 -5.50
N LEU A 33 20.32 -6.18 -5.03
CA LEU A 33 19.45 -7.36 -5.13
C LEU A 33 18.92 -7.61 -6.55
N SER A 34 18.56 -6.55 -7.27
CA SER A 34 18.07 -6.65 -8.66
C SER A 34 19.09 -7.24 -9.64
N VAL A 35 20.39 -7.14 -9.32
CA VAL A 35 21.49 -7.71 -10.12
C VAL A 35 21.67 -9.22 -9.88
N LEU A 36 21.23 -9.75 -8.73
CA LEU A 36 21.59 -11.09 -8.29
C LEU A 36 20.47 -12.13 -8.41
N SER A 37 19.21 -11.72 -8.25
CA SER A 37 18.05 -12.57 -8.54
C SER A 37 16.79 -11.71 -8.67
N ARG A 38 16.51 -11.25 -9.89
CA ARG A 38 15.36 -10.41 -10.20
C ARG A 38 14.05 -11.06 -9.77
N ASP A 39 13.89 -12.36 -10.00
CA ASP A 39 12.64 -13.07 -9.73
C ASP A 39 12.39 -13.22 -8.23
N VAL A 40 13.41 -13.59 -7.45
CA VAL A 40 13.31 -13.68 -5.98
C VAL A 40 13.05 -12.31 -5.36
N THR A 41 13.72 -11.26 -5.85
CA THR A 41 13.54 -9.89 -5.36
C THR A 41 12.12 -9.39 -5.66
N LEU A 42 11.60 -9.67 -6.86
CA LEU A 42 10.24 -9.29 -7.23
C LEU A 42 9.18 -10.07 -6.43
N ASP A 43 9.41 -11.36 -6.17
CA ASP A 43 8.46 -12.15 -5.39
C ASP A 43 8.41 -11.71 -3.92
N TRP A 44 9.58 -11.46 -3.32
CA TRP A 44 9.68 -10.88 -1.98
C TRP A 44 9.02 -9.48 -1.91
N ALA A 45 9.31 -8.59 -2.87
CA ALA A 45 8.70 -7.26 -2.90
C ALA A 45 7.17 -7.34 -3.05
N ARG A 46 6.67 -8.29 -3.86
CA ARG A 46 5.24 -8.59 -3.97
C ARG A 46 4.65 -9.08 -2.65
N LYS A 47 5.36 -9.92 -1.90
CA LYS A 47 4.92 -10.41 -0.59
C LYS A 47 4.76 -9.25 0.39
N ILE A 48 5.78 -8.38 0.50
CA ILE A 48 5.73 -7.21 1.37
C ILE A 48 4.59 -6.28 0.99
N LEU A 49 4.46 -5.92 -0.29
CA LEU A 49 3.38 -5.05 -0.73
C LEU A 49 2.00 -5.63 -0.40
N LYS A 50 1.80 -6.94 -0.59
CA LYS A 50 0.55 -7.61 -0.21
C LYS A 50 0.29 -7.54 1.30
N GLU A 51 1.30 -7.76 2.11
CA GLU A 51 1.20 -7.67 3.58
C GLU A 51 0.87 -6.24 4.03
N THR A 52 1.57 -5.25 3.47
CA THR A 52 1.32 -3.82 3.72
C THR A 52 -0.10 -3.43 3.33
N TYR A 53 -0.54 -3.76 2.11
CA TYR A 53 -1.90 -3.43 1.67
C TYR A 53 -2.97 -4.12 2.51
N SER A 54 -2.74 -5.38 2.92
CA SER A 54 -3.65 -6.09 3.82
C SER A 54 -3.77 -5.39 5.17
N TYR A 55 -2.65 -4.98 5.76
CA TYR A 55 -2.63 -4.24 7.02
C TYR A 55 -3.36 -2.88 6.91
N GLU A 56 -3.05 -2.11 5.87
CA GLU A 56 -3.67 -0.81 5.62
C GLU A 56 -5.18 -0.93 5.31
N MET A 57 -5.60 -1.94 4.54
CA MET A 57 -7.03 -2.23 4.32
C MET A 57 -7.74 -2.60 5.63
N LEU A 58 -7.11 -3.41 6.49
CA LEU A 58 -7.66 -3.74 7.80
C LEU A 58 -7.79 -2.49 8.68
N ALA A 59 -6.78 -1.60 8.68
CA ALA A 59 -6.82 -0.34 9.41
C ALA A 59 -7.97 0.56 8.95
N LEU A 60 -8.19 0.68 7.63
CA LEU A 60 -9.33 1.43 7.07
C LEU A 60 -10.68 0.77 7.36
N SER A 61 -10.74 -0.55 7.44
CA SER A 61 -11.98 -1.30 7.69
C SER A 61 -12.45 -1.25 9.16
N ASN A 62 -11.58 -0.79 10.06
CA ASN A 62 -11.89 -0.67 11.48
C ASN A 62 -13.03 0.34 11.70
N ILE A 63 -14.00 -0.04 12.54
CA ILE A 63 -15.20 0.76 12.86
C ILE A 63 -14.87 2.17 13.34
N ASN A 64 -13.74 2.36 14.02
CA ASN A 64 -13.32 3.67 14.53
C ASN A 64 -12.83 4.62 13.43
N ALA A 65 -12.52 4.11 12.23
CA ALA A 65 -12.13 4.91 11.09
C ALA A 65 -13.34 5.42 10.29
N GLY A 66 -14.58 5.21 10.74
CA GLY A 66 -15.80 5.81 10.15
C GLY A 66 -16.15 5.39 8.72
N LEU A 67 -15.34 4.54 8.09
CA LEU A 67 -15.44 4.14 6.67
C LEU A 67 -16.44 3.02 6.38
N GLN A 68 -17.08 2.43 7.40
CA GLN A 68 -18.12 1.42 7.20
C GLN A 68 -19.45 2.05 6.77
N PHE A 69 -19.55 2.39 5.49
CA PHE A 69 -20.81 2.83 4.91
C PHE A 69 -21.71 1.62 4.60
N ARG A 70 -22.62 1.27 5.51
CA ARG A 70 -23.71 0.32 5.22
C ARG A 70 -24.81 1.04 4.47
N ALA A 71 -24.76 1.01 3.13
CA ALA A 71 -25.77 1.65 2.27
C ALA A 71 -27.22 1.27 2.63
N SER A 72 -27.46 0.05 3.12
CA SER A 72 -28.79 -0.42 3.53
C SER A 72 -29.27 0.11 4.90
N LYS A 73 -28.40 0.72 5.70
CA LYS A 73 -28.72 1.29 7.01
C LYS A 73 -28.39 2.79 7.13
N ALA A 74 -27.83 3.38 6.08
CA ALA A 74 -27.47 4.79 6.06
C ALA A 74 -28.75 5.65 6.05
N ASN A 75 -28.88 6.55 7.03
CA ASN A 75 -29.95 7.54 7.01
C ASN A 75 -29.53 8.76 6.16
N ALA A 76 -30.49 9.58 5.74
CA ALA A 76 -30.22 10.73 4.87
C ALA A 76 -29.17 11.70 5.45
N VAL A 77 -29.07 11.81 6.78
CA VAL A 77 -28.09 12.66 7.47
C VAL A 77 -26.68 12.08 7.34
N GLN A 78 -26.52 10.76 7.45
CA GLN A 78 -25.23 10.07 7.26
C GLN A 78 -24.75 10.12 5.82
N VAL A 79 -25.68 10.10 4.85
CA VAL A 79 -25.34 10.31 3.43
C VAL A 79 -24.92 11.76 3.18
N ALA A 80 -25.63 12.73 3.76
CA ALA A 80 -25.28 14.14 3.64
C ALA A 80 -23.96 14.51 4.33
N ALA A 81 -23.61 13.80 5.42
CA ALA A 81 -22.35 13.96 6.14
C ALA A 81 -21.18 13.18 5.52
N PHE A 82 -21.41 12.43 4.44
CA PHE A 82 -20.35 11.71 3.74
C PHE A 82 -19.47 12.72 2.98
N SER A 83 -18.26 12.96 3.47
CA SER A 83 -17.25 13.79 2.81
C SER A 83 -16.18 12.90 2.19
N LEU A 84 -15.93 13.13 0.90
CA LEU A 84 -14.85 12.47 0.18
C LEU A 84 -13.48 12.99 0.67
N GLU A 85 -13.42 14.24 1.12
CA GLU A 85 -12.25 14.87 1.69
C GLU A 85 -11.82 14.18 2.99
N ASP A 86 -12.77 13.88 3.88
CA ASP A 86 -12.52 13.15 5.13
C ASP A 86 -11.99 11.74 4.85
N ILE A 87 -12.58 11.05 3.87
CA ILE A 87 -12.13 9.73 3.43
C ILE A 87 -10.72 9.79 2.85
N ALA A 88 -10.42 10.78 2.02
CA ALA A 88 -9.09 10.98 1.47
C ALA A 88 -8.07 11.31 2.57
N ALA A 89 -8.45 12.08 3.59
CA ALA A 89 -7.60 12.35 4.74
C ALA A 89 -7.31 11.07 5.54
N TRP A 90 -8.32 10.25 5.83
CA TRP A 90 -8.15 8.97 6.51
C TRP A 90 -7.34 7.97 5.70
N MET A 91 -7.53 7.90 4.37
CA MET A 91 -6.69 7.06 3.51
C MET A 91 -5.23 7.51 3.56
N ARG A 92 -4.94 8.81 3.46
CA ARG A 92 -3.56 9.31 3.58
C ARG A 92 -2.92 9.01 4.93
N GLN A 93 -3.71 9.01 6.00
CA GLN A 93 -3.21 8.80 7.36
C GLN A 93 -3.06 7.32 7.72
N LEU A 94 -4.05 6.49 7.38
CA LEU A 94 -4.14 5.09 7.82
C LEU A 94 -3.66 4.09 6.76
N ALA A 95 -3.62 4.51 5.50
CA ALA A 95 -3.29 3.66 4.36
C ALA A 95 -2.49 4.42 3.29
N PRO A 96 -1.34 5.02 3.66
CA PRO A 96 -0.56 5.87 2.77
C PRO A 96 -0.10 5.13 1.50
N THR A 97 0.32 3.87 1.62
CA THR A 97 0.82 3.09 0.48
C THR A 97 -0.32 2.75 -0.49
N LEU A 98 -1.49 2.39 0.04
CA LEU A 98 -2.69 2.13 -0.75
C LEU A 98 -3.22 3.41 -1.42
N TRP A 99 -3.10 4.56 -0.75
CA TRP A 99 -3.46 5.86 -1.31
C TRP A 99 -2.57 6.22 -2.51
N GLU A 100 -1.26 6.01 -2.41
CA GLU A 100 -0.33 6.20 -3.53
C GLU A 100 -0.64 5.25 -4.69
N LEU A 101 -0.90 3.97 -4.39
CA LEU A 101 -1.30 2.99 -5.40
C LEU A 101 -2.58 3.43 -6.13
N LEU A 102 -3.60 3.87 -5.40
CA LEU A 102 -4.83 4.37 -5.97
C LEU A 102 -4.57 5.59 -6.87
N GLY A 103 -3.70 6.51 -6.45
CA GLY A 103 -3.28 7.65 -7.26
C GLY A 103 -2.63 7.22 -8.58
N MET A 104 -1.73 6.23 -8.54
CA MET A 104 -1.09 5.68 -9.73
C MET A 104 -2.11 5.03 -10.68
N LEU A 105 -3.03 4.21 -10.15
CA LEU A 105 -4.05 3.53 -10.94
C LEU A 105 -5.02 4.51 -11.60
N LEU A 106 -5.46 5.55 -10.88
CA LEU A 106 -6.34 6.58 -11.41
C LEU A 106 -5.63 7.48 -12.44
N SER A 107 -4.32 7.66 -12.33
CA SER A 107 -3.52 8.44 -13.28
C SER A 107 -3.13 7.63 -14.53
N ALA A 108 -3.08 6.31 -14.40
CA ALA A 108 -2.84 5.41 -15.53
C ALA A 108 -4.06 5.33 -16.48
N ASP A 109 -5.26 5.61 -15.98
CA ASP A 109 -6.45 5.78 -16.84
C ASP A 109 -6.44 7.16 -17.51
N THR A 110 -5.84 7.21 -18.69
CA THR A 110 -5.80 8.39 -19.58
C THR A 110 -7.18 9.03 -19.82
N ARG A 111 -8.27 8.23 -19.83
CA ARG A 111 -9.63 8.75 -20.04
C ARG A 111 -10.19 9.47 -18.81
N ALA A 112 -9.72 9.11 -17.62
CA ALA A 112 -10.08 9.80 -16.38
C ALA A 112 -9.32 11.11 -16.22
N THR A 113 -8.13 11.22 -16.81
CA THR A 113 -7.32 12.45 -16.81
C THR A 113 -7.92 13.53 -17.70
N GLU A 114 -8.45 13.16 -18.86
CA GLU A 114 -9.11 14.08 -19.79
C GLU A 114 -10.36 14.74 -19.17
N ARG A 115 -11.20 13.98 -18.46
CA ARG A 115 -12.43 14.50 -17.81
C ARG A 115 -12.17 15.45 -16.64
N ARG A 116 -10.95 15.49 -16.08
CA ARG A 116 -10.58 16.40 -14.99
C ARG A 116 -10.11 17.77 -15.49
N LEU A 117 -9.83 17.89 -16.79
CA LEU A 117 -9.37 19.11 -17.45
C LEU A 117 -10.51 19.86 -18.16
N GLU A 118 -11.71 19.28 -18.20
CA GLU A 118 -12.98 19.92 -18.62
C GLU A 118 -13.70 20.56 -17.43
#